data_AF-A0A0A0JLI4-F1
#
_entry.id   AF-A0A0A0JLI4-F1
#
_cell.length_a   1.000
_cell.length_b   1.000
_cell.length_c   1.000
_cell.angle_alpha   90.00
_cell.angle_beta   90.00
_cell.angle_gamma   90.00
#
_symmetry.space_group_name_H-M   'P 1'
#
loop_
_entity.id
_entity.type
_entity.pdbx_description
1 polymer ?
#
loop_
_entity_poly.entity_id
_entity_poly.type
_entity_poly.pdbx_seq_one_letter_code
_entity_poly.pdbx_strand_id
1 'polypeptide(L)'
;MPCIDLHDSRELLALARAGNPETLAALRQAGREIGSVLASIVSMLNPSVIAIGGLLAQSPEGLLAGIREVVYGRSLPLATGELQIVTARTGGHAGVIGAATMVIQHVLSADEVERHLATLAS
;
A
#
# COMPACT_ATOMS: atom_id res chain seq x y z
N MET A 1 -24.61 15.53 -0.30
CA MET A 1 -24.06 14.30 0.31
C MET A 1 -24.47 14.32 1.77
N PRO A 2 -25.08 13.25 2.31
CA PRO A 2 -25.28 13.16 3.75
C PRO A 2 -23.93 13.04 4.45
N CYS A 3 -23.80 13.72 5.59
CA CYS A 3 -22.63 13.60 6.45
C CYS A 3 -22.80 12.31 7.26
N ILE A 4 -22.07 11.25 6.91
CA ILE A 4 -21.94 10.08 7.78
C ILE A 4 -21.00 10.54 8.90
N ASP A 5 -21.54 10.68 10.11
CA ASP A 5 -20.74 11.04 11.28
C ASP A 5 -19.94 9.80 11.72
N LEU A 6 -18.63 9.86 11.51
CA LEU A 6 -17.70 8.77 11.77
C LEU A 6 -16.70 9.24 12.83
N HIS A 7 -16.59 8.48 13.91
CA HIS A 7 -15.68 8.80 15.01
C HIS A 7 -14.29 8.22 14.77
N ASP A 8 -14.20 7.12 14.01
CA ASP A 8 -12.93 6.52 13.62
C ASP A 8 -12.98 5.77 12.27
N SER A 9 -11.81 5.33 11.79
CA SER A 9 -11.69 4.57 10.55
C SER A 9 -12.24 3.13 10.63
N ARG A 10 -12.51 2.59 11.83
CA ARG A 10 -13.07 1.25 12.02
C ARG A 10 -14.57 1.26 11.75
N GLU A 11 -15.26 2.31 12.15
CA GLU A 11 -16.68 2.53 11.82
C GLU A 11 -16.87 2.59 10.30
N LEU A 12 -15.99 3.32 9.60
CA LEU A 12 -15.97 3.36 8.14
C LEU A 12 -15.79 1.96 7.53
N LEU A 13 -14.85 1.17 8.07
CA LEU A 13 -14.59 -0.19 7.60
C LEU A 13 -15.78 -1.13 7.87
N ALA A 14 -16.46 -0.97 9.00
CA ALA A 14 -17.66 -1.75 9.33
C ALA A 14 -18.79 -1.46 8.35
N LEU A 15 -19.04 -0.19 8.03
CA LEU A 15 -20.03 0.21 7.02
C LEU A 15 -19.69 -0.31 5.62
N ALA A 16 -18.41 -0.26 5.23
CA ALA A 16 -17.95 -0.81 3.97
C ALA A 16 -18.18 -2.33 3.89
N ARG A 17 -17.91 -3.06 4.98
CA ARG A 17 -18.18 -4.51 5.10
C ARG A 17 -19.67 -4.84 5.11
N ALA A 18 -20.49 -3.95 5.66
CA ALA A 18 -21.95 -4.06 5.62
C ALA A 18 -22.54 -3.73 4.24
N GLY A 19 -21.72 -3.34 3.26
CA GLY A 19 -22.17 -3.03 1.90
C GLY A 19 -22.88 -1.69 1.77
N ASN A 20 -22.64 -0.75 2.70
CA ASN A 20 -23.27 0.58 2.64
C ASN A 20 -22.88 1.28 1.32
N PRO A 21 -23.86 1.64 0.46
CA PRO A 21 -23.57 2.10 -0.91
C PRO A 21 -22.87 3.45 -0.94
N GLU A 22 -23.20 4.36 -0.02
CA GLU A 22 -22.55 5.68 0.08
C GLU A 22 -21.10 5.55 0.49
N THR A 23 -20.82 4.69 1.47
CA THR A 23 -19.46 4.38 1.93
C THR A 23 -18.63 3.76 0.80
N LEU A 24 -19.20 2.78 0.09
CA LEU A 24 -18.51 2.15 -1.04
C LEU A 24 -18.25 3.14 -2.19
N ALA A 25 -19.19 4.04 -2.48
CA ALA A 25 -19.04 5.08 -3.49
C ALA A 25 -17.94 6.09 -3.10
N ALA A 26 -17.93 6.53 -1.83
CA ALA A 26 -16.90 7.41 -1.29
C ALA A 26 -15.50 6.77 -1.34
N LEU A 27 -15.38 5.50 -0.93
CA LEU A 27 -14.13 4.75 -1.02
C LEU A 27 -13.65 4.59 -2.46
N ARG A 28 -14.55 4.32 -3.41
CA ARG A 28 -14.23 4.28 -4.84
C ARG A 28 -13.73 5.62 -5.35
N GLN A 29 -14.39 6.71 -4.98
CA GLN A 29 -13.99 8.06 -5.39
C GLN A 29 -12.60 8.43 -4.84
N ALA A 30 -12.36 8.19 -3.55
CA ALA A 30 -11.04 8.38 -2.94
C ALA A 30 -9.98 7.50 -3.64
N GLY A 31 -10.33 6.27 -4.00
CA GLY A 31 -9.46 5.38 -4.76
C GLY A 31 -9.08 5.93 -6.14
N ARG A 32 -10.03 6.54 -6.85
CA ARG A 32 -9.75 7.19 -8.15
C ARG A 32 -8.83 8.40 -8.02
N GLU A 33 -9.02 9.20 -6.97
CA GLU A 33 -8.16 10.36 -6.71
C GLU A 33 -6.72 9.93 -6.44
N ILE A 34 -6.53 8.93 -5.60
CA ILE A 34 -5.22 8.31 -5.35
C ILE A 34 -4.65 7.71 -6.65
N GLY A 35 -5.47 6.97 -7.38
CA GLY A 35 -5.09 6.34 -8.65
C GLY A 35 -4.62 7.35 -9.70
N SER A 36 -5.18 8.56 -9.71
CA SER A 36 -4.75 9.63 -10.63
C SER A 36 -3.31 10.05 -10.39
N VAL A 37 -2.89 10.17 -9.13
CA VAL A 37 -1.50 10.48 -8.76
C VAL A 37 -0.59 9.29 -9.04
N LEU A 38 -1.04 8.07 -8.70
CA LEU A 38 -0.29 6.85 -8.95
C LEU A 38 -0.03 6.60 -10.44
N ALA A 39 -0.98 6.93 -11.32
CA ALA A 39 -0.78 6.77 -12.77
C ALA A 39 0.42 7.58 -13.30
N SER A 40 0.63 8.80 -12.79
CA SER A 40 1.81 9.60 -13.13
C SER A 40 3.10 8.94 -12.62
N ILE A 41 3.10 8.43 -11.38
CA ILE A 41 4.25 7.74 -10.80
C ILE A 41 4.57 6.46 -11.57
N VAL A 42 3.56 5.67 -11.94
CA VAL A 42 3.72 4.44 -12.73
C VAL A 42 4.35 4.76 -14.08
N SER A 43 3.87 5.79 -14.76
CA SER A 43 4.42 6.22 -16.05
C SER A 43 5.89 6.64 -15.96
N MET A 44 6.28 7.25 -14.84
CA MET A 44 7.66 7.74 -14.64
C MET A 44 8.62 6.66 -14.17
N LEU A 45 8.20 5.77 -13.26
CA LEU A 45 9.09 4.82 -12.56
C LEU A 45 8.97 3.38 -13.07
N ASN A 46 7.90 3.06 -13.79
CA ASN A 46 7.57 1.71 -14.25
C ASN A 46 7.77 0.61 -13.18
N PRO A 47 7.15 0.72 -11.99
CA PRO A 47 7.32 -0.27 -10.93
C PRO A 47 6.62 -1.58 -11.29
N SER A 48 7.15 -2.70 -10.81
CA SER A 48 6.49 -4.01 -10.90
C SER A 48 5.42 -4.21 -9.82
N VAL A 49 5.52 -3.54 -8.67
CA VAL A 49 4.59 -3.70 -7.54
C VAL A 49 4.28 -2.37 -6.87
N ILE A 50 3.01 -2.14 -6.58
CA ILE A 50 2.52 -1.09 -5.66
C ILE A 50 1.79 -1.76 -4.50
N ALA A 51 2.33 -1.62 -3.29
CA ALA A 51 1.72 -2.14 -2.08
C ALA A 51 0.94 -1.03 -1.35
N ILE A 52 -0.36 -1.23 -1.15
CA ILE A 52 -1.25 -0.30 -0.44
C ILE A 52 -1.42 -0.78 1.00
N GLY A 53 -0.94 0.03 1.95
CA GLY A 53 -1.08 -0.21 3.38
C GLY A 53 -2.24 0.54 4.02
N GLY A 54 -2.52 0.20 5.28
CA GLY A 54 -3.53 0.88 6.10
C GLY A 54 -4.85 0.12 6.24
N LEU A 55 -5.71 0.62 7.12
CA LEU A 55 -6.96 -0.03 7.49
C LEU A 55 -7.94 -0.12 6.30
N LEU A 56 -7.99 0.92 5.47
CA LEU A 56 -8.91 1.00 4.33
C LEU A 56 -8.47 0.16 3.13
N ALA A 57 -7.19 -0.20 3.05
CA ALA A 57 -6.68 -1.16 2.07
C ALA A 57 -7.21 -2.59 2.33
N GLN A 58 -7.72 -2.84 3.54
CA GLN A 58 -8.36 -4.09 3.95
C GLN A 58 -9.89 -4.06 3.81
N SER A 59 -10.45 -2.96 3.30
CA SER A 59 -11.87 -2.85 2.97
C SER A 59 -12.23 -3.77 1.80
N PRO A 60 -13.48 -4.30 1.76
CA PRO A 60 -14.02 -4.84 0.53
C PRO A 60 -13.86 -3.82 -0.60
N GLU A 61 -13.51 -4.33 -1.77
CA GLU A 61 -12.85 -3.79 -2.97
C GLU A 61 -13.03 -2.31 -3.40
N GLY A 62 -13.83 -1.46 -2.76
CA GLY A 62 -14.09 -0.08 -3.19
C GLY A 62 -12.84 0.76 -3.44
N LEU A 63 -11.92 0.83 -2.48
CA LEU A 63 -10.71 1.66 -2.60
C LEU A 63 -9.74 1.13 -3.67
N LEU A 64 -9.38 -0.16 -3.59
CA LEU A 64 -8.47 -0.79 -4.57
C LEU A 64 -9.07 -0.83 -5.98
N ALA A 65 -10.38 -1.01 -6.12
CA ALA A 65 -11.05 -0.95 -7.41
C ALA A 65 -10.94 0.45 -8.02
N GLY A 66 -11.17 1.52 -7.25
CA GLY A 66 -11.00 2.89 -7.75
C GLY A 66 -9.57 3.21 -8.16
N ILE A 67 -8.58 2.70 -7.41
CA ILE A 67 -7.16 2.84 -7.77
C ILE A 67 -6.87 2.12 -9.09
N ARG A 68 -7.25 0.84 -9.19
CA ARG A 68 -7.02 0.01 -10.39
C ARG A 68 -7.73 0.58 -11.62
N GLU A 69 -8.94 1.09 -11.45
CA GLU A 69 -9.71 1.76 -12.51
C GLU A 69 -8.88 2.86 -13.19
N VAL A 70 -8.28 3.76 -12.39
CA VAL A 70 -7.53 4.89 -12.95
C VAL A 70 -6.15 4.48 -13.42
N VAL A 71 -5.42 3.66 -12.65
CA VAL A 71 -4.05 3.26 -13.01
C VAL A 71 -4.05 2.43 -14.29
N TYR A 72 -4.95 1.46 -14.42
CA TYR A 72 -5.03 0.65 -15.63
C TYR A 72 -5.71 1.37 -16.80
N GLY A 73 -6.65 2.28 -16.55
CA GLY A 73 -7.29 3.08 -17.60
C GLY A 73 -6.38 4.15 -18.22
N ARG A 74 -5.37 4.64 -17.48
CA ARG A 74 -4.45 5.70 -17.95
C ARG A 74 -3.06 5.22 -18.36
N SER A 75 -2.67 4.01 -17.97
CA SER A 75 -1.36 3.46 -18.34
C SER A 75 -1.46 2.74 -19.68
N LEU A 76 -0.68 3.19 -20.68
CA LEU A 76 -0.65 2.63 -22.03
C LEU A 76 -0.43 1.10 -22.00
N PRO A 77 -1.17 0.30 -22.80
CA PRO A 77 -1.18 -1.17 -22.76
C PRO A 77 0.16 -1.91 -23.03
N LEU A 78 1.29 -1.21 -23.15
CA LEU A 78 2.57 -1.78 -23.56
C LEU A 78 3.63 -1.82 -22.44
N ALA A 79 3.40 -1.20 -21.27
CA ALA A 79 4.37 -1.18 -20.16
C ALA A 79 3.85 -1.82 -18.85
N THR A 80 2.55 -2.06 -18.71
CA THR A 80 1.90 -2.50 -17.45
C THR A 80 1.63 -4.00 -17.35
N GLY A 81 2.18 -4.82 -18.25
CA GLY A 81 1.96 -6.28 -18.25
C GLY A 81 2.30 -6.97 -16.91
N GLU A 82 3.12 -6.35 -16.06
CA GLU A 82 3.54 -6.90 -14.77
C GLU A 82 3.15 -6.07 -13.54
N LEU A 83 2.49 -4.90 -13.69
CA LEU A 83 2.20 -4.04 -12.53
C LEU A 83 1.14 -4.67 -11.61
N GLN A 84 1.57 -5.09 -10.41
CA GLN A 84 0.70 -5.63 -9.37
C GLN A 84 0.35 -4.56 -8.33
N ILE A 85 -0.96 -4.28 -8.17
CA ILE A 85 -1.46 -3.46 -7.05
C ILE A 85 -2.00 -4.39 -5.97
N VAL A 86 -1.27 -4.49 -4.86
CA VAL A 86 -1.51 -5.46 -3.78
C VAL A 86 -1.81 -4.78 -2.45
N THR A 87 -2.56 -5.45 -1.58
CA THR A 87 -2.71 -5.02 -0.18
C THR A 87 -1.49 -5.45 0.61
N ALA A 88 -0.94 -4.52 1.42
CA ALA A 88 0.18 -4.84 2.29
C ALA A 88 -0.22 -5.90 3.34
N ARG A 89 0.56 -6.98 3.44
CA ARG A 89 0.30 -8.10 4.38
C ARG A 89 0.77 -7.82 5.81
N THR A 90 1.49 -6.73 6.03
CA THR A 90 2.10 -6.39 7.32
C THR A 90 1.10 -5.88 8.36
N GLY A 91 -0.09 -5.47 7.93
CA GLY A 91 -1.16 -5.00 8.83
C GLY A 91 -0.69 -3.91 9.79
N GLY A 92 -1.13 -3.97 11.04
CA GLY A 92 -0.71 -3.02 12.09
C GLY A 92 0.77 -3.13 12.51
N HIS A 93 1.50 -4.15 12.06
CA HIS A 93 2.88 -4.41 12.45
C HIS A 93 3.92 -3.87 11.46
N ALA A 94 3.49 -3.18 10.40
CA ALA A 94 4.38 -2.68 9.36
C ALA A 94 5.57 -1.87 9.91
N GLY A 95 5.32 -1.01 10.92
CA GLY A 95 6.39 -0.22 11.55
C GLY A 95 7.40 -1.06 12.30
N VAL A 96 6.93 -2.02 13.11
CA VAL A 96 7.82 -2.92 13.88
C VAL A 96 8.62 -3.83 12.96
N ILE A 97 7.99 -4.39 11.92
CA ILE A 97 8.65 -5.23 10.92
C ILE A 97 9.71 -4.42 10.16
N GLY A 98 9.40 -3.17 9.80
CA GLY A 98 10.36 -2.27 9.15
C GLY A 98 11.56 -1.99 10.05
N ALA A 99 11.32 -1.65 11.32
CA ALA A 99 12.38 -1.39 12.29
C ALA A 99 13.29 -2.61 12.51
N ALA A 100 12.70 -3.80 12.70
CA ALA A 100 13.45 -5.04 12.84
C ALA A 100 14.28 -5.34 11.57
N THR A 101 13.68 -5.20 10.39
CA THR A 101 14.38 -5.39 9.11
C THR A 101 15.56 -4.44 8.96
N MET A 102 15.40 -3.16 9.30
CA MET A 102 16.50 -2.17 9.23
C MET A 102 17.67 -2.56 10.15
N VAL A 103 17.39 -2.99 11.38
CA VAL A 103 18.43 -3.45 12.32
C VAL A 103 19.13 -4.69 11.78
N ILE A 104 18.38 -5.67 11.29
CA ILE A 104 18.95 -6.90 10.71
C ILE A 104 19.85 -6.56 9.51
N GLN A 105 19.39 -5.69 8.61
CA GLN A 105 20.17 -5.26 7.45
C GLN A 105 21.44 -4.52 7.84
N HIS A 106 21.41 -3.73 8.92
CA HIS A 106 22.58 -3.04 9.43
C HIS A 106 23.60 -4.02 10.03
N VAL A 107 23.15 -4.89 10.95
CA VAL A 107 24.01 -5.87 11.64
C VAL A 107 24.61 -6.89 10.68
N LEU A 108 23.87 -7.28 9.63
CA LEU A 108 24.31 -8.23 8.61
C LEU A 108 24.90 -7.55 7.37
N SER A 109 25.22 -6.26 7.43
CA SER A 109 25.91 -5.59 6.33
C SER A 109 27.35 -6.11 6.20
N ALA A 110 27.88 -6.13 4.97
CA ALA A 110 29.21 -6.66 4.69
C ALA A 110 30.29 -6.02 5.59
N ASP A 111 30.24 -4.70 5.74
CA ASP A 111 31.18 -3.93 6.58
C ASP A 111 31.11 -4.30 8.06
N GLU A 112 29.92 -4.65 8.56
CA GLU A 112 29.70 -5.00 9.97
C GLU A 112 30.15 -6.43 10.26
N VAL A 113 29.91 -7.33 9.30
CA VAL A 113 30.35 -8.73 9.35
C VAL A 113 31.88 -8.81 9.29
N GLU A 114 32.52 -8.09 8.38
CA GLU A 114 33.98 -8.02 8.25
C GLU A 114 34.62 -7.56 9.58
N ARG A 115 34.02 -6.55 10.24
CA ARG A 115 34.50 -6.02 11.52
C ARG A 115 34.35 -7.01 12.68
N HIS A 116 33.26 -7.78 12.71
CA HIS A 116 33.07 -8.82 13.71
C HIS A 116 34.02 -10.01 13.49
N LEU A 117 34.32 -10.37 12.24
CA LEU A 117 35.30 -11.41 11.95
C LEU A 117 36.72 -10.97 12.32
N ALA A 118 37.09 -9.72 12.04
CA ALA A 118 38.38 -9.16 12.40
C ALA A 118 38.63 -9.11 13.92
N THR A 119 37.58 -8.91 14.73
CA THR A 119 37.66 -8.91 16.20
C THR A 119 37.70 -10.30 16.83
N LEU A 120 37.22 -11.34 16.12
CA LEU A 120 37.33 -12.74 16.56
C LEU A 120 38.67 -13.39 16.15
N ALA A 121 39.37 -12.82 15.17
CA ALA A 121 40.66 -13.29 14.69
C ALA A 121 41.86 -12.74 15.50
N SER A 122 41.61 -11.78 16.40
CA SER A 122 42.58 -11.19 17.35
C SER A 122 42.45 -11.79 18.74
#